data_AF-A0A7F8R6P4-F1
#
_entry.id   AF-A0A7F8R6P4-F1
#
_cell.length_a   1.000
_cell.length_b   1.000
_cell.length_c   1.000
_cell.angle_alpha   90.00
_cell.angle_beta   90.00
_cell.angle_gamma   90.00
#
_symmetry.space_group_name_H-M   'P 1'
#
loop_
_entity.id
_entity.type
_entity.pdbx_description
1 polymer ?
#
loop_
_entity_poly.entity_id
_entity_poly.type
_entity_poly.pdbx_seq_one_letter_code
_entity_poly.pdbx_strand_id
1 'polypeptide(L)'
;MRSYQEAISLGGPGAPPPPLLPPLLMLLGAGFLPVSSHVETRAHAEERLLKKLFSGYNKWSRPVANISDVVLVHFGLSIAQLIDVDEKNQMMTTNVWVKQVSLAGCEGLGSGWE
;
A
#
# COMPACT_ATOMS: atom_id res chain seq x y z
N MET A 1 13.92 52.90 -5.46
CA MET A 1 13.72 51.94 -4.35
C MET A 1 14.89 51.99 -3.37
N ARG A 2 15.17 53.15 -2.77
CA ARG A 2 16.16 53.27 -1.69
C ARG A 2 15.60 54.03 -0.46
N SER A 3 14.33 54.43 -0.51
CA SER A 3 13.74 55.37 0.44
C SER A 3 12.87 54.73 1.53
N TYR A 4 12.48 53.44 1.39
CA TYR A 4 11.66 52.74 2.39
C TYR A 4 12.49 52.17 3.56
N GLN A 5 13.79 51.92 3.34
CA GLN A 5 14.62 51.24 4.33
C GLN A 5 15.25 52.19 5.37
N GLU A 6 15.28 53.50 5.13
CA GLU A 6 15.80 54.47 6.11
C GLU A 6 14.76 54.91 7.17
N ALA A 7 13.50 54.50 7.05
CA ALA A 7 12.43 54.98 7.93
C ALA A 7 12.21 54.15 9.22
N ILE A 8 12.98 53.09 9.47
CA ILE A 8 12.77 52.18 10.62
C ILE A 8 13.71 52.44 11.81
N SER A 9 14.62 53.44 11.74
CA SER A 9 15.61 53.68 12.82
C SER A 9 15.50 54.97 13.62
N LEU A 10 14.48 55.81 13.45
CA LEU A 10 14.30 56.99 14.31
C LEU A 10 12.94 56.97 15.01
N GLY A 11 12.92 56.40 16.21
CA GLY A 11 11.84 56.60 17.16
C GLY A 11 11.77 58.07 17.59
N GLY A 12 10.72 58.76 17.16
CA GLY A 12 10.34 60.09 17.60
C GLY A 12 8.81 60.18 17.72
N PRO A 13 8.26 60.88 18.72
CA PRO A 13 6.82 60.96 18.96
C PRO A 13 6.19 61.96 17.99
N GLY A 14 5.68 61.50 16.85
CA GLY A 14 5.02 62.38 15.87
C GLY A 14 4.69 61.75 14.52
N ALA A 15 4.36 60.46 14.45
CA ALA A 15 3.96 59.82 13.20
C ALA A 15 2.43 59.94 12.97
N PRO A 16 1.95 60.27 11.76
CA PRO A 16 0.52 60.23 11.44
C PRO A 16 0.00 58.80 11.56
N PRO A 17 -1.25 58.59 12.04
CA PRO A 17 -1.79 57.25 12.20
C PRO A 17 -1.80 56.52 10.84
N PRO A 18 -1.36 55.24 10.79
CA PRO A 18 -1.41 54.47 9.55
C PRO A 18 -2.85 54.35 9.05
N PRO A 19 -3.10 54.39 7.73
CA PRO A 19 -4.44 54.28 7.19
C PRO A 19 -5.03 52.92 7.58
N LEU A 20 -6.19 52.98 8.25
CA LEU A 20 -6.97 51.85 8.71
C LEU A 20 -7.46 51.05 7.49
N LEU A 21 -6.73 49.99 7.13
CA LEU A 21 -7.21 48.99 6.17
C LEU A 21 -8.49 48.35 6.75
N PRO A 22 -9.59 48.28 5.98
CA PRO A 22 -10.87 47.82 6.49
C PRO A 22 -10.78 46.35 6.97
N PRO A 23 -11.43 45.98 8.10
CA PRO A 23 -11.34 44.64 8.70
C PRO A 23 -11.83 43.48 7.81
N LEU A 24 -12.41 43.81 6.65
CA LEU A 24 -12.96 42.88 5.69
C LEU A 24 -11.90 42.01 4.99
N LEU A 25 -10.64 42.46 4.92
CA LEU A 25 -9.57 41.71 4.26
C LEU A 25 -9.00 40.57 5.12
N MET A 26 -9.15 40.62 6.45
CA MET A 26 -8.76 39.49 7.32
C MET A 26 -9.80 38.36 7.31
N LEU A 27 -11.07 38.64 6.99
CA LEU A 27 -12.12 37.61 6.93
C LEU A 27 -12.05 36.78 5.63
N LEU A 28 -11.44 37.30 4.56
CA LEU A 28 -11.25 36.56 3.31
C LEU A 28 -10.08 35.57 3.37
N GLY A 29 -9.27 35.61 4.43
CA GLY A 29 -8.14 34.68 4.66
C GLY A 29 -8.46 33.47 5.54
N ALA A 30 -9.68 33.37 6.09
CA ALA A 30 -10.07 32.31 7.02
C ALA A 30 -10.96 31.22 6.38
N GLY A 31 -10.99 31.13 5.04
CA GLY A 31 -11.80 30.17 4.28
C GLY A 31 -11.03 29.01 3.66
N PHE A 32 -9.70 29.01 3.71
CA PHE A 32 -8.88 27.88 3.26
C PHE A 32 -8.13 27.31 4.45
N LEU A 33 -8.86 26.58 5.31
CA LEU A 33 -8.22 25.43 5.92
C LEU A 33 -7.74 24.56 4.74
N PRO A 34 -6.43 24.27 4.60
CA PRO A 34 -6.05 23.17 3.76
C PRO A 34 -6.63 21.93 4.43
N VAL A 35 -7.84 21.54 4.04
CA VAL A 35 -8.29 20.16 4.19
C VAL A 35 -7.27 19.38 3.37
N SER A 36 -6.27 18.84 4.08
CA SER A 36 -5.41 17.81 3.53
C SER A 36 -6.32 16.59 3.40
N SER A 37 -7.10 16.56 2.32
CA SER A 37 -7.68 15.32 1.86
C SER A 37 -6.48 14.48 1.43
N HIS A 38 -6.01 13.64 2.35
CA HIS A 38 -5.11 12.56 2.00
C HIS A 38 -5.91 11.62 1.09
N VAL A 39 -5.92 11.94 -0.20
CA VAL A 39 -6.38 11.04 -1.26
C VAL A 39 -5.33 9.93 -1.28
N GLU A 40 -5.54 8.95 -0.42
CA GLU A 40 -4.70 7.76 -0.35
C GLU A 40 -4.98 7.00 -1.65
N THR A 41 -4.08 7.16 -2.62
CA THR A 41 -4.21 6.45 -3.89
C THR A 41 -4.17 4.94 -3.61
N ARG A 42 -4.84 4.16 -4.44
CA ARG A 42 -4.85 2.69 -4.31
C ARG A 42 -3.43 2.12 -4.19
N ALA A 43 -2.47 2.69 -4.93
CA ALA A 43 -1.06 2.32 -4.87
C ALA A 43 -0.44 2.55 -3.48
N HIS A 44 -0.75 3.65 -2.80
CA HIS A 44 -0.26 3.91 -1.43
C HIS A 44 -0.85 2.94 -0.41
N ALA A 45 -2.13 2.59 -0.55
CA ALA A 45 -2.75 1.57 0.29
C ALA A 45 -2.13 0.18 0.05
N GLU A 46 -1.88 -0.20 -1.20
CA GLU A 46 -1.19 -1.44 -1.58
C GLU A 46 0.23 -1.50 -0.99
N GLU A 47 1.01 -0.43 -1.11
CA GLU A 47 2.38 -0.37 -0.58
C GLU A 47 2.42 -0.54 0.95
N ARG A 48 1.51 0.13 1.67
CA ARG A 48 1.38 -0.01 3.12
C ARG A 48 1.01 -1.44 3.52
N LEU A 49 0.09 -2.06 2.79
CA LEU A 49 -0.33 -3.44 3.05
C LEU A 49 0.82 -4.43 2.79
N LEU A 50 1.55 -4.29 1.68
CA LEU A 50 2.71 -5.14 1.39
C LEU A 50 3.79 -5.01 2.47
N LYS A 51 4.11 -3.78 2.89
CA LYS A 51 5.06 -3.53 3.98
C LYS A 51 4.63 -4.22 5.28
N LYS A 52 3.34 -4.16 5.61
CA LYS A 52 2.78 -4.75 6.83
C LYS A 52 2.67 -6.27 6.78
N LEU A 53 2.34 -6.85 5.62
CA LEU A 53 2.22 -8.30 5.44
C LEU A 53 3.59 -8.99 5.46
N PHE A 54 4.61 -8.34 4.89
CA PHE A 54 5.96 -8.89 4.86
C PHE A 54 6.84 -8.48 6.04
N SER A 55 6.41 -7.52 6.88
CA SER A 55 7.11 -7.23 8.13
C SER A 55 6.96 -8.40 9.10
N GLY A 56 8.01 -9.23 9.22
CA GLY A 56 8.04 -10.39 10.11
C GLY A 56 7.58 -11.70 9.48
N TYR A 57 7.31 -11.75 8.18
CA TYR A 57 6.99 -13.02 7.49
C TYR A 57 8.24 -13.87 7.30
N ASN A 58 8.28 -15.05 7.94
CA ASN A 58 9.37 -16.00 7.78
C ASN A 58 9.02 -17.04 6.69
N LYS A 59 9.73 -17.00 5.57
CA LYS A 59 9.54 -17.90 4.42
C LYS A 59 9.84 -19.37 4.72
N TRP A 60 10.60 -19.65 5.77
CA TRP A 60 11.02 -21.00 6.16
C TRP A 60 10.10 -21.62 7.22
N SER A 61 9.29 -20.80 7.90
CA SER A 61 8.31 -21.31 8.85
C SER A 61 7.06 -21.79 8.11
N ARG A 62 6.59 -22.97 8.49
CA ARG A 62 5.33 -23.52 7.98
C ARG A 62 4.15 -22.61 8.41
N PRO A 63 3.29 -22.17 7.47
CA PRO A 63 2.18 -21.27 7.79
C PRO A 63 1.02 -22.06 8.40
N VAL A 64 1.09 -22.30 9.72
CA VAL A 64 -0.01 -22.88 10.50
C VAL A 64 -0.24 -22.09 11.78
N ALA A 65 -1.50 -21.99 12.20
CA ALA A 65 -1.87 -21.38 13.47
C ALA A 65 -1.48 -22.29 14.63
N ASN A 66 -1.80 -23.58 14.53
CA ASN A 66 -1.39 -24.61 15.49
C ASN A 66 -0.42 -25.61 14.86
N ILE A 67 0.51 -26.13 15.66
CA ILE A 67 1.49 -27.14 15.21
C ILE A 67 0.79 -28.44 14.77
N SER A 68 -0.38 -28.73 15.36
CA SER A 68 -1.19 -29.91 15.07
C SER A 68 -1.95 -29.85 13.74
N ASP A 69 -2.07 -28.68 13.12
CA ASP A 69 -2.88 -28.53 11.90
C ASP A 69 -2.16 -29.10 10.69
N VAL A 70 -2.90 -29.68 9.74
CA VAL A 70 -2.36 -30.12 8.44
C VAL A 70 -2.54 -29.04 7.37
N VAL A 71 -1.62 -28.98 6.39
CA VAL A 71 -1.73 -28.07 5.24
C VAL A 71 -2.08 -28.93 4.04
N LEU A 72 -3.23 -28.66 3.43
CA LEU A 72 -3.68 -29.38 2.24
C LEU A 72 -3.12 -28.66 1.01
N VAL A 73 -2.33 -29.38 0.22
CA VAL A 73 -1.75 -28.87 -1.02
C VAL A 73 -2.42 -29.55 -2.20
N HIS A 74 -3.22 -28.79 -2.93
CA HIS A 74 -3.82 -29.22 -4.17
C HIS A 74 -2.84 -28.99 -5.31
N PHE A 75 -2.44 -30.08 -5.95
CA PHE A 75 -1.60 -30.06 -7.15
C PHE A 75 -2.44 -30.38 -8.37
N GLY A 76 -2.36 -29.53 -9.38
CA GLY A 76 -2.93 -29.74 -10.69
C GLY A 76 -1.86 -29.59 -11.75
N LEU A 77 -1.94 -30.41 -12.79
CA LEU A 77 -1.08 -30.32 -13.97
C LEU A 77 -1.95 -29.98 -15.17
N SER A 78 -1.48 -29.08 -16.02
CA SER A 78 -2.11 -28.78 -17.30
C SER A 78 -1.06 -28.88 -18.39
N ILE A 79 -1.20 -29.85 -19.29
CA ILE A 79 -0.28 -30.04 -20.42
C ILE A 79 -0.53 -28.92 -21.43
N ALA A 80 0.53 -28.18 -21.77
CA ALA A 80 0.48 -27.17 -22.80
C ALA A 80 0.69 -27.82 -24.18
N GLN A 81 1.79 -28.54 -24.33
CA GLN A 81 2.22 -29.13 -25.60
C GLN A 81 3.07 -30.39 -25.37
N LEU A 82 2.96 -31.36 -26.27
CA LEU A 82 3.88 -32.49 -26.37
C LEU A 82 5.01 -32.09 -27.34
N ILE A 83 6.24 -32.02 -26.83
CA ILE A 83 7.38 -31.48 -27.58
C ILE A 83 8.05 -32.58 -28.39
N ASP A 84 8.34 -33.73 -27.77
CA ASP A 84 8.97 -34.86 -28.44
C ASP A 84 8.77 -36.17 -27.66
N VAL A 85 8.77 -37.28 -28.38
CA VAL A 85 8.68 -38.64 -27.83
C VAL A 85 9.78 -39.48 -28.43
N ASP A 86 10.77 -39.85 -27.62
CA ASP A 86 11.83 -40.75 -28.00
C ASP A 86 11.49 -42.17 -27.53
N GLU A 87 10.95 -42.98 -28.43
CA GLU A 87 10.56 -44.37 -28.18
C GLU A 87 11.77 -45.29 -27.97
N LYS A 88 12.94 -44.94 -28.52
CA LYS A 88 14.16 -45.73 -28.37
C LYS A 88 14.76 -45.55 -26.98
N ASN A 89 14.66 -44.33 -26.43
CA ASN A 89 15.16 -43.99 -25.10
C ASN A 89 14.06 -43.93 -24.01
N GLN A 90 12.80 -44.24 -24.36
CA GLN A 90 11.61 -44.15 -23.49
C GLN A 90 11.45 -42.80 -22.78
N MET A 91 11.77 -41.70 -23.48
CA MET A 91 11.71 -40.36 -22.94
C MET A 91 10.60 -39.54 -23.60
N MET A 92 9.79 -38.87 -22.79
CA MET A 92 8.76 -37.95 -23.26
C MET A 92 9.07 -36.55 -22.74
N THR A 93 9.17 -35.58 -23.66
CA THR A 93 9.36 -34.16 -23.32
C THR A 93 8.03 -33.42 -23.51
N THR A 94 7.48 -32.86 -22.44
CA THR A 94 6.23 -32.08 -22.47
C THR A 94 6.41 -30.73 -21.80
N ASN A 95 5.74 -29.71 -22.34
CA ASN A 95 5.57 -28.45 -21.64
C ASN A 95 4.32 -28.55 -20.78
N VAL A 96 4.48 -28.37 -19.46
CA VAL A 96 3.39 -28.46 -18.50
C VAL A 96 3.35 -27.22 -17.62
N TRP A 97 2.12 -26.78 -17.31
CA TRP A 97 1.86 -25.77 -16.30
C TRP A 97 1.53 -26.48 -14.98
N VAL A 98 2.32 -26.20 -13.95
CA VAL A 98 2.07 -26.69 -12.59
C VAL A 98 1.22 -25.67 -11.85
N LYS A 99 0.10 -26.12 -11.30
CA LYS A 99 -0.75 -25.32 -10.42
C LYS A 99 -0.69 -25.90 -9.02
N GLN A 100 -0.30 -25.08 -8.06
CA GLN A 100 -0.26 -25.45 -6.66
C GLN A 100 -1.10 -24.44 -5.87
N VAL A 101 -2.12 -24.94 -5.17
CA VAL A 101 -2.92 -24.14 -4.24
C VAL A 101 -2.83 -24.79 -2.87
N SER A 102 -2.28 -24.10 -1.90
CA SER A 102 -2.19 -24.56 -0.51
C SER A 102 -3.21 -23.84 0.36
N LEU A 103 -3.99 -24.59 1.12
CA LEU A 103 -4.87 -24.05 2.14
C LEU A 103 -4.19 -24.21 3.51
N ALA A 104 -3.88 -23.08 4.14
CA ALA A 104 -3.42 -23.07 5.53
C ALA A 104 -4.63 -23.14 6.45
N GLY A 105 -4.72 -24.23 7.23
CA GLY A 105 -5.62 -24.44 8.38
C GLY A 105 -6.94 -23.68 8.42
N CYS A 106 -8.01 -24.30 7.90
CA CYS A 106 -9.38 -23.90 8.24
C CYS A 106 -9.87 -24.86 9.33
N GLU A 107 -9.68 -24.50 10.60
CA GLU A 107 -10.31 -25.24 11.70
C GLU A 107 -11.82 -25.01 11.64
N GLY A 108 -12.60 -26.07 11.37
CA GLY A 108 -13.97 -26.17 11.89
C GLY A 108 -15.17 -25.80 11.00
N LEU A 109 -15.20 -26.12 9.70
CA LEU A 109 -16.47 -26.13 8.95
C LEU A 109 -16.79 -27.51 8.37
N GLY A 110 -16.96 -28.48 9.26
CA GLY A 110 -17.26 -29.88 8.94
C GLY A 110 -18.38 -30.49 9.78
N SER A 111 -19.35 -29.70 10.25
CA SER A 111 -20.44 -30.20 11.11
C SER A 111 -21.83 -29.71 10.69
N GLY A 112 -22.16 -29.67 9.40
CA GLY A 112 -23.50 -29.23 9.01
C GLY A 112 -23.83 -29.27 7.53
N TRP A 113 -23.70 -30.44 6.89
CA TRP A 113 -24.49 -30.81 5.72
C TRP A 113 -24.72 -32.34 5.74
N GLU A 114 -25.50 -32.77 6.73
CA GLU A 114 -26.45 -33.89 6.60
C GLU A 114 -27.86 -33.29 6.62
#